data_AF-A0A2M7PNR9-F1
#
_entry.id   AF-A0A2M7PNR9-F1
#
_cell.length_a   1.000
_cell.length_b   1.000
_cell.length_c   1.000
_cell.angle_alpha   90.00
_cell.angle_beta   90.00
_cell.angle_gamma   90.00
#
_symmetry.space_group_name_H-M   'P 1'
#
loop_
_entity.id
_entity.type
_entity.pdbx_description
1 polymer ?
#
loop_
_entity_poly.entity_id
_entity_poly.type
_entity_poly.pdbx_seq_one_letter_code
_entity_poly.pdbx_strand_id
1 'polypeptide(L)'
;MLKVRSYSDSDKTRVVIDLSEKTEFKANKLTNPDKIFIDIIGSILKLEDTFKEIEINDGILKTVRTAQFNEEITRVVFDLYQEVKYNIFSLTDPDRVVIDIFRPEKKSEPLLETLPPKPEEKPVPEPKVTGKRVVIIDPGHGGSDPGAIGPTGLKESEVTLKVALHLEELLKKAGIPTYLTRYKNDFISLEDRVNFANQKNGFIFVSIHANSTLNNRPTAIGTETFVLSSKYIGASAKDVADRENRASRAHPEVDADLASIIGDL
;
A
#
# COMPACT_ATOMS: atom_id res chain seq x y z
N MET A 1 12.82 18.89 -13.12
CA MET A 1 11.81 19.65 -12.34
C MET A 1 11.57 18.89 -11.07
N LEU A 2 11.77 19.52 -9.91
CA LEU A 2 11.64 18.85 -8.62
C LEU A 2 10.23 19.08 -8.09
N LYS A 3 9.41 18.02 -8.05
CA LYS A 3 8.04 18.08 -7.51
C LYS A 3 7.98 17.25 -6.23
N VAL A 4 7.46 17.85 -5.17
CA VAL A 4 7.29 17.15 -3.88
C VAL A 4 5.82 16.82 -3.68
N ARG A 5 5.55 15.58 -3.28
CA ARG A 5 4.21 15.06 -2.94
C ARG A 5 4.28 14.33 -1.61
N SER A 6 3.23 14.41 -0.82
CA SER A 6 3.17 13.83 0.52
C SER A 6 1.87 13.07 0.74
N TYR A 7 1.94 11.97 1.46
CA TYR A 7 0.83 11.09 1.79
C TYR A 7 0.98 10.66 3.25
N SER A 8 0.00 11.00 4.09
CA SER A 8 0.03 10.71 5.53
C SER A 8 -1.00 9.63 5.86
N ASP A 9 -0.53 8.51 6.42
CA ASP A 9 -1.32 7.36 6.84
C ASP A 9 -1.29 7.20 8.37
N SER A 10 -1.97 6.15 8.87
CA SER A 10 -2.10 5.88 10.30
C SER A 10 -0.82 5.37 10.98
N ASP A 11 0.12 4.82 10.19
CA ASP A 11 1.38 4.23 10.65
C ASP A 11 2.62 5.02 10.18
N LYS A 12 2.52 5.79 9.09
CA LYS A 12 3.64 6.55 8.52
C LYS A 12 3.19 7.73 7.66
N THR A 13 4.16 8.55 7.27
CA THR A 13 4.02 9.59 6.26
C THR A 13 5.05 9.37 5.17
N ARG A 14 4.60 9.19 3.93
CA ARG A 14 5.45 9.04 2.75
C ARG A 14 5.57 10.37 2.02
N VAL A 15 6.79 10.81 1.76
CA VAL A 15 7.07 11.95 0.87
C VAL A 15 7.84 11.47 -0.35
N VAL A 16 7.35 11.84 -1.52
CA VAL A 16 7.91 11.50 -2.83
C VAL A 16 8.45 12.77 -3.48
N ILE A 17 9.71 12.74 -3.86
CA ILE A 17 10.39 13.80 -4.59
C ILE A 17 10.61 13.28 -6.01
N ASP A 18 9.84 13.81 -6.96
CA ASP A 18 9.98 13.50 -8.37
C ASP A 18 11.21 14.22 -8.94
N LEU A 19 12.06 13.47 -9.63
CA LEU A 19 13.26 13.97 -10.30
C LEU A 19 13.06 13.93 -11.82
N SER A 20 13.71 14.85 -12.53
CA SER A 20 13.72 14.82 -14.00
C SER A 20 14.67 13.77 -14.57
N GLU A 21 15.66 13.36 -13.79
CA GLU A 21 16.67 12.38 -14.17
C GLU A 21 17.22 11.70 -12.92
N LYS A 22 17.93 10.59 -13.12
CA LYS A 22 18.57 9.85 -12.03
C LYS A 22 19.67 10.69 -11.41
N THR A 23 19.55 10.93 -10.11
CA THR A 23 20.45 11.82 -9.37
C THR A 23 20.89 11.18 -8.05
N GLU A 24 22.13 11.40 -7.65
CA GLU A 24 22.60 11.01 -6.32
C GLU A 24 21.99 11.90 -5.23
N PHE A 25 21.70 11.31 -4.07
CA PHE A 25 21.23 12.05 -2.92
C PHE A 25 21.94 11.62 -1.63
N LYS A 26 22.02 12.54 -0.67
CA LYS A 26 22.54 12.28 0.67
C LYS A 26 21.50 12.67 1.71
N ALA A 27 21.18 11.75 2.61
CA ALA A 27 20.27 12.02 3.70
C ALA A 27 21.04 12.19 5.01
N ASN A 28 20.65 13.18 5.81
CA ASN A 28 21.19 13.41 7.14
C ASN A 28 20.07 13.78 8.11
N LYS A 29 20.32 13.55 9.39
CA LYS A 29 19.43 13.91 10.49
C LYS A 29 20.10 14.97 11.36
N LEU A 30 19.33 15.98 11.75
CA LEU A 30 19.69 16.91 12.82
C LEU A 30 18.78 16.63 14.01
N THR A 31 19.36 16.63 15.20
CA THR A 31 18.62 16.62 16.46
C THR A 31 18.65 18.03 17.04
N ASN A 32 17.55 18.47 17.66
CA ASN A 32 17.37 19.78 18.29
C ASN A 32 17.36 21.01 17.33
N PRO A 33 16.27 21.26 16.56
CA PRO A 33 15.04 20.48 16.47
C PRO A 33 15.22 19.25 15.56
N ASP A 34 14.39 18.23 15.76
CA ASP A 34 14.42 17.04 14.92
C ASP A 34 14.07 17.39 13.46
N LYS A 35 15.06 17.24 12.59
CA LYS A 35 14.92 17.45 11.15
C LYS A 35 15.59 16.33 10.40
N ILE A 36 15.00 15.95 9.28
CA ILE A 36 15.69 15.17 8.25
C ILE A 36 15.93 16.12 7.09
N PHE A 37 17.10 16.04 6.45
CA PHE A 37 17.31 16.72 5.18
C PHE A 37 17.90 15.76 4.15
N ILE A 38 17.45 15.93 2.91
CA ILE A 38 17.92 15.20 1.74
C ILE A 38 18.54 16.21 0.78
N ASP A 39 19.83 16.04 0.52
CA ASP A 39 20.58 16.81 -0.46
C ASP A 39 20.58 16.06 -1.79
N ILE A 40 20.01 16.68 -2.82
CA ILE A 40 19.97 16.14 -4.18
C ILE A 40 21.07 16.85 -4.98
N ILE A 41 22.05 16.08 -5.45
CA ILE A 41 23.32 16.57 -6.00
C ILE A 41 23.22 16.76 -7.51
N GLY A 42 23.56 17.92 -8.04
CA GLY A 42 23.35 18.25 -9.45
C GLY A 42 21.92 18.72 -9.75
N SER A 43 21.15 19.11 -8.73
CA SER A 43 19.78 19.60 -8.89
C SER A 43 19.70 21.11 -8.70
N ILE A 44 19.02 21.78 -9.63
CA ILE A 44 18.72 23.21 -9.61
C ILE A 44 17.20 23.41 -9.59
N LEU A 45 16.71 24.13 -8.58
CA LEU A 45 15.31 24.56 -8.51
C LEU A 45 15.05 25.69 -9.51
N LYS A 46 13.84 25.69 -10.08
CA LYS A 46 13.34 26.87 -10.78
C LYS A 46 13.09 27.99 -9.76
N LEU A 47 13.18 29.25 -10.19
CA LEU A 47 12.89 30.40 -9.32
C LEU A 47 11.50 30.31 -8.64
N GLU A 48 10.50 29.78 -9.35
CA GLU A 48 9.14 29.58 -8.83
C GLU A 48 9.01 28.50 -7.75
N ASP A 49 9.94 27.53 -7.73
CA ASP A 49 10.00 26.45 -6.75
C ASP A 49 11.05 26.74 -5.65
N THR A 50 11.74 27.87 -5.74
CA THR A 50 12.76 28.28 -4.78
C THR A 50 12.08 28.70 -3.48
N PHE A 51 12.29 27.93 -2.40
CA PHE A 51 11.61 28.09 -1.10
C PHE A 51 10.14 27.70 -1.09
N LYS A 52 9.79 26.60 -1.76
CA LYS A 52 8.45 26.01 -1.61
C LYS A 52 8.34 25.30 -0.26
N GLU A 53 7.35 25.72 0.53
CA GLU A 53 6.96 25.11 1.79
C GLU A 53 5.60 24.42 1.64
N ILE A 54 5.53 23.16 2.10
CA ILE A 54 4.33 22.35 2.08
C ILE A 54 4.00 22.02 3.54
N GLU A 55 2.86 22.50 4.01
CA GLU A 55 2.35 22.16 5.34
C GLU A 55 1.72 20.76 5.33
N ILE A 56 2.11 19.92 6.28
CA ILE A 56 1.62 18.55 6.44
C ILE A 56 0.83 18.41 7.73
N ASN A 57 1.42 18.85 8.86
CA ASN A 57 0.79 18.92 10.18
C ASN A 57 0.06 17.63 10.61
N ASP A 58 0.65 16.46 10.35
CA ASP A 58 -0.01 15.17 10.55
C ASP A 58 0.31 14.52 11.91
N GLY A 59 1.00 15.23 12.79
CA GLY A 59 1.42 14.76 14.12
C GLY A 59 2.82 14.14 14.19
N ILE A 60 3.48 13.87 13.07
CA ILE A 60 4.90 13.48 13.03
C ILE A 60 5.74 14.36 12.13
N LEU A 61 5.18 14.86 11.03
CA LEU A 61 5.78 15.78 10.09
C LEU A 61 5.01 17.11 10.13
N LYS A 62 5.74 18.21 10.37
CA LYS A 62 5.20 19.58 10.36
C LYS A 62 5.11 20.07 8.93
N THR A 63 6.27 20.22 8.30
CA THR A 63 6.41 20.82 6.98
C THR A 63 7.51 20.15 6.18
N VAL A 64 7.37 20.22 4.85
CA VAL A 64 8.43 19.88 3.90
C VAL A 64 8.82 21.13 3.15
N ARG A 65 10.11 21.47 3.18
CA ARG A 65 10.64 22.68 2.53
C ARG A 65 11.68 22.31 1.50
N THR A 66 11.65 22.98 0.36
CA THR A 66 12.66 22.84 -0.69
C THR A 66 13.42 24.14 -0.83
N ALA A 67 14.75 24.08 -0.84
CA ALA A 67 15.58 25.25 -1.02
C ALA A 67 16.83 24.89 -1.83
N GLN A 68 17.30 25.85 -2.64
CA GLN A 68 18.62 25.73 -3.26
C GLN A 68 19.67 25.98 -2.16
N PHE A 69 20.50 24.97 -1.86
CA PHE A 69 21.54 25.08 -0.83
C PHE A 69 22.80 25.76 -1.39
N ASN A 70 23.18 25.42 -2.62
CA ASN A 70 24.23 26.07 -3.41
C ASN A 70 23.97 25.82 -4.91
N GLU A 71 24.89 26.19 -5.80
CA GLU A 71 24.72 26.07 -7.26
C GLU A 71 24.46 24.64 -7.77
N GLU A 72 24.82 23.61 -6.99
CA GLU A 72 24.70 22.20 -7.38
C GLU A 72 23.73 21.40 -6.53
N ILE A 73 23.37 21.89 -5.33
CA ILE A 73 22.62 21.09 -4.35
C ILE A 73 21.27 21.72 -4.09
N THR A 74 20.22 20.95 -4.37
CA THR A 74 18.88 21.22 -3.83
C THR A 74 18.71 20.45 -2.52
N ARG A 75 18.34 21.15 -1.44
CA ARG A 75 18.07 20.55 -0.14
C ARG A 75 16.57 20.50 0.12
N VAL A 76 16.07 19.31 0.45
CA VAL A 76 14.71 19.09 0.93
C VAL A 76 14.76 18.85 2.44
N VAL A 77 14.08 19.68 3.21
CA VAL A 77 14.08 19.64 4.68
C VAL A 77 12.71 19.20 5.18
N PHE A 78 12.71 18.23 6.09
CA PHE A 78 11.53 17.67 6.75
C PHE A 78 11.57 18.12 8.21
N ASP A 79 10.70 19.04 8.59
CA ASP A 79 10.60 19.51 9.98
C ASP A 79 9.69 18.57 10.78
N LEU A 80 10.22 17.93 11.82
CA LEU A 80 9.48 16.91 12.57
C LEU A 80 8.90 17.45 13.88
N TYR A 81 7.84 16.82 14.37
CA TYR A 81 7.33 17.06 15.73
C TYR A 81 8.20 16.41 16.81
N GLN A 82 8.80 15.26 16.48
CA GLN A 82 9.55 14.43 17.39
C GLN A 82 10.51 13.52 16.64
N GLU A 83 11.36 12.80 17.38
CA GLU A 83 12.17 11.73 16.82
C GLU A 83 11.31 10.59 16.28
N VAL A 84 11.62 10.19 15.05
CA VAL A 84 10.92 9.16 14.28
C VAL A 84 11.92 8.22 13.62
N LYS A 85 11.48 6.98 13.35
CA LYS A 85 12.18 6.08 12.44
C LYS A 85 11.83 6.48 11.00
N TYR A 86 12.77 6.34 10.08
CA TYR A 86 12.51 6.62 8.67
C TYR A 86 13.30 5.68 7.75
N ASN A 87 12.85 5.53 6.51
CA ASN A 87 13.53 4.80 5.45
C ASN A 87 13.57 5.65 4.18
N ILE A 88 14.68 5.64 3.45
CA ILE A 88 14.85 6.42 2.20
C ILE A 88 15.36 5.50 1.10
N PHE A 89 14.74 5.59 -0.07
CA PHE A 89 15.10 4.78 -1.23
C PHE A 89 14.76 5.50 -2.53
N SER A 90 15.39 5.06 -3.63
CA SER A 90 15.09 5.54 -4.98
C SER A 90 14.17 4.59 -5.72
N LEU A 91 13.32 5.14 -6.57
CA LEU A 91 12.60 4.41 -7.59
C LEU A 91 13.06 4.92 -8.95
N THR A 92 13.17 4.02 -9.92
CA THR A 92 13.41 4.36 -11.33
C THR A 92 12.10 4.22 -12.11
N ASP A 93 11.98 4.93 -13.23
CA ASP A 93 10.81 4.89 -14.13
C ASP A 93 9.46 5.31 -13.48
N PRO A 94 9.21 6.62 -13.26
CA PRO A 94 10.17 7.74 -13.35
C PRO A 94 11.07 7.84 -12.10
N ASP A 95 12.20 8.54 -12.25
CA ASP A 95 13.19 8.72 -11.19
C ASP A 95 12.61 9.51 -10.01
N ARG A 96 12.66 8.90 -8.82
CA ARG A 96 12.10 9.45 -7.58
C ARG A 96 12.98 9.15 -6.40
N VAL A 97 13.01 10.07 -5.44
CA VAL A 97 13.50 9.81 -4.07
C VAL A 97 12.28 9.74 -3.15
N VAL A 98 12.16 8.64 -2.41
CA VAL A 98 11.04 8.39 -1.51
C VAL A 98 11.57 8.30 -0.08
N ILE A 99 10.91 9.00 0.83
CA ILE A 99 11.12 8.87 2.28
C ILE A 99 9.83 8.42 2.96
N ASP A 100 9.92 7.32 3.71
CA ASP A 100 8.87 6.86 4.62
C ASP A 100 9.26 7.27 6.04
N ILE A 101 8.42 8.06 6.70
CA ILE A 101 8.60 8.53 8.08
C ILE A 101 7.58 7.82 8.96
N PHE A 102 8.03 6.92 9.83
CA PHE A 102 7.15 6.06 10.62
C PHE A 102 6.69 6.75 11.89
N ARG A 103 5.39 6.64 12.18
CA ARG A 103 4.81 7.10 13.43
C ARG A 103 5.35 6.24 14.57
N PRO A 104 5.86 6.85 15.64
CA PRO A 104 6.30 6.10 16.80
C PRO A 104 5.09 5.39 17.39
N GLU A 105 5.25 4.09 17.66
CA GLU A 105 4.25 3.31 18.37
C GLU A 105 3.85 4.07 19.63
N LYS A 106 2.54 4.32 19.82
CA LYS A 106 2.07 4.76 21.13
C LYS A 106 2.59 3.71 22.11
N LYS A 107 3.52 4.11 22.98
CA LYS A 107 3.81 3.36 24.20
C LYS A 107 2.49 3.29 24.95
N SER A 108 1.73 2.22 24.74
CA SER A 108 0.76 1.78 25.72
C SER A 108 1.57 1.55 26.97
N GLU A 109 1.35 2.36 28.00
CA GLU A 109 1.79 2.01 29.34
C GLU A 109 1.39 0.55 29.60
N PRO A 110 2.26 -0.26 30.23
CA PRO A 110 1.92 -1.63 30.53
C PRO A 110 0.79 -1.61 31.55
N LEU A 111 -0.45 -1.73 31.08
CA LEU A 111 -1.53 -2.26 31.91
C LEU A 111 -1.11 -3.70 32.23
N LEU A 112 -0.68 -3.91 33.47
CA LEU A 112 -0.80 -5.20 34.13
C LEU A 112 -2.30 -5.53 34.23
N GLU A 113 -2.89 -5.92 33.11
CA GLU A 113 -4.20 -6.57 33.07
C GLU A 113 -3.95 -8.06 33.03
N THR A 114 -4.12 -8.69 34.19
CA THR A 114 -4.57 -10.07 34.26
C THR A 114 -5.70 -10.23 33.24
N LEU A 115 -5.54 -11.13 32.27
CA LEU A 115 -6.58 -11.48 31.31
C LEU A 115 -7.90 -11.61 32.09
N PRO A 116 -8.95 -10.82 31.79
CA PRO A 116 -10.25 -11.10 32.36
C PRO A 116 -10.62 -12.54 31.99
N PRO A 117 -11.23 -13.31 32.90
CA PRO A 117 -11.67 -14.66 32.57
C PRO A 117 -12.52 -14.59 31.31
N LYS A 118 -12.26 -15.52 30.37
CA LYS A 118 -13.02 -15.68 29.13
C LYS A 118 -14.50 -15.48 29.46
N PRO A 119 -15.16 -14.42 28.96
CA PRO A 119 -16.58 -14.21 29.23
C PRO A 119 -17.29 -15.49 28.84
N GLU A 120 -18.09 -16.06 29.75
CA GLU A 120 -19.05 -17.11 29.37
C GLU A 120 -19.82 -16.58 28.17
N GLU A 121 -19.79 -17.34 27.07
CA GLU A 121 -20.51 -17.03 25.83
C GLU A 121 -22.00 -16.98 26.14
N LYS A 122 -22.48 -15.81 26.56
CA LYS A 122 -23.87 -15.45 26.32
C LYS A 122 -24.00 -15.44 24.79
N PRO A 123 -24.98 -16.17 24.22
CA PRO A 123 -25.17 -16.18 22.78
C PRO A 123 -25.36 -14.73 22.34
N VAL A 124 -24.35 -14.19 21.66
CA VAL A 124 -24.49 -12.93 20.94
C VAL A 124 -25.63 -13.18 19.97
N PRO A 125 -26.72 -12.39 19.99
CA PRO A 125 -27.76 -12.57 18.99
C PRO A 125 -27.08 -12.54 17.62
N GLU A 126 -27.19 -13.64 16.88
CA GLU A 126 -26.64 -13.73 15.53
C GLU A 126 -27.05 -12.46 14.80
N PRO A 127 -26.11 -11.78 14.10
CA PRO A 127 -26.48 -10.62 13.32
C PRO A 127 -27.62 -11.05 12.38
N LYS A 128 -28.82 -10.51 12.62
CA LYS A 128 -29.97 -10.76 11.76
C LYS A 128 -29.65 -10.16 10.41
N VAL A 129 -29.16 -10.98 9.49
CA VAL A 129 -28.85 -10.51 8.15
C VAL A 129 -30.13 -10.38 7.36
N THR A 130 -30.58 -9.13 7.27
CA THR A 130 -31.70 -8.71 6.45
C THR A 130 -31.17 -8.33 5.07
N GLY A 131 -31.46 -9.13 4.04
CA GLY A 131 -31.09 -8.85 2.65
C GLY A 131 -30.35 -10.00 1.94
N LYS A 132 -30.23 -9.92 0.61
CA LYS A 132 -29.43 -10.87 -0.19
C LYS A 132 -27.94 -10.58 0.04
N ARG A 133 -27.19 -11.54 0.57
CA ARG A 133 -25.73 -11.44 0.74
C ARG A 133 -25.05 -11.74 -0.60
N VAL A 134 -24.65 -10.69 -1.31
CA VAL A 134 -23.89 -10.84 -2.57
C VAL A 134 -22.43 -11.08 -2.25
N VAL A 135 -21.83 -12.14 -2.81
CA VAL A 135 -20.39 -12.40 -2.73
C VAL A 135 -19.72 -11.83 -3.98
N ILE A 136 -18.70 -11.00 -3.78
CA ILE A 136 -17.85 -10.54 -4.88
C ILE A 136 -16.55 -11.35 -4.82
N ILE A 137 -16.22 -12.01 -5.93
CA ILE A 137 -14.98 -12.76 -6.08
C ILE A 137 -14.06 -11.95 -7.00
N ASP A 138 -12.84 -11.71 -6.55
CA ASP A 138 -11.85 -10.99 -7.31
C ASP A 138 -10.66 -11.91 -7.65
N PRO A 139 -10.59 -12.44 -8.88
CA PRO A 139 -9.40 -13.16 -9.31
C PRO A 139 -8.27 -12.14 -9.55
N GLY A 140 -7.24 -12.17 -8.71
CA GLY A 140 -6.10 -11.24 -8.78
C GLY A 140 -5.41 -11.23 -10.14
N HIS A 141 -4.78 -10.11 -10.50
CA HIS A 141 -4.06 -9.89 -11.77
C HIS A 141 -4.95 -10.04 -13.02
N GLY A 142 -4.35 -10.27 -14.19
CA GLY A 142 -5.02 -10.50 -15.48
C GLY A 142 -4.39 -9.74 -16.64
N GLY A 143 -4.49 -10.28 -17.86
CA GLY A 143 -4.05 -9.60 -19.08
C GLY A 143 -2.57 -9.24 -19.09
N SER A 144 -2.27 -7.94 -19.12
CA SER A 144 -0.92 -7.37 -19.05
C SER A 144 -0.20 -7.65 -17.74
N ASP A 145 -0.94 -7.97 -16.67
CA ASP A 145 -0.40 -8.36 -15.38
C ASP A 145 -0.53 -9.88 -15.19
N PRO A 146 0.55 -10.66 -15.31
CA PRO A 146 0.52 -12.10 -15.10
C PRO A 146 0.51 -12.51 -13.61
N GLY A 147 0.78 -11.58 -12.70
CA GLY A 147 1.14 -11.90 -11.31
C GLY A 147 2.43 -12.71 -11.21
N ALA A 148 2.57 -13.51 -10.14
CA ALA A 148 3.68 -14.43 -9.99
C ALA A 148 3.75 -15.45 -11.14
N ILE A 149 4.96 -15.76 -11.60
CA ILE A 149 5.21 -16.78 -12.63
C ILE A 149 5.98 -17.92 -11.99
N GLY A 150 5.37 -19.11 -11.99
CA GLY A 150 5.98 -20.32 -11.45
C GLY A 150 7.11 -20.86 -12.33
N PRO A 151 7.90 -21.84 -11.83
CA PRO A 151 9.05 -22.39 -12.54
C PRO A 151 8.74 -23.02 -13.92
N THR A 152 7.49 -23.45 -14.13
CA THR A 152 7.01 -24.03 -15.38
C THR A 152 6.43 -22.99 -16.35
N GLY A 153 6.44 -21.70 -15.99
CA GLY A 153 5.77 -20.64 -16.73
C GLY A 153 4.29 -20.46 -16.40
N LEU A 154 3.75 -21.23 -15.44
CA LEU A 154 2.37 -21.07 -14.96
C LEU A 154 2.20 -19.69 -14.33
N LYS A 155 1.22 -18.92 -14.81
CA LYS A 155 0.94 -17.57 -14.33
C LYS A 155 -0.12 -17.58 -13.23
N GLU A 156 0.09 -16.77 -12.22
CA GLU A 156 -0.85 -16.55 -11.14
C GLU A 156 -2.23 -16.15 -11.67
N SER A 157 -2.30 -15.22 -12.62
CA SER A 157 -3.56 -14.75 -13.19
C SER A 157 -4.45 -15.85 -13.81
N GLU A 158 -3.84 -16.92 -14.30
CA GLU A 158 -4.54 -18.10 -14.83
C GLU A 158 -5.04 -19.02 -13.72
N VAL A 159 -4.26 -19.17 -12.65
CA VAL A 159 -4.63 -19.97 -11.48
C VAL A 159 -5.77 -19.31 -10.72
N THR A 160 -5.65 -18.02 -10.41
CA THR A 160 -6.66 -17.25 -9.68
C THR A 160 -8.00 -17.26 -10.40
N LEU A 161 -8.00 -17.11 -11.74
CA LEU A 161 -9.21 -17.18 -12.55
C LEU A 161 -9.89 -18.56 -12.47
N LYS A 162 -9.13 -19.65 -12.58
CA LYS A 162 -9.69 -21.01 -12.50
C LYS A 162 -10.29 -21.28 -11.12
N VAL A 163 -9.62 -20.87 -10.06
CA VAL A 163 -10.12 -21.01 -8.69
C VAL A 163 -11.39 -20.18 -8.50
N ALA A 164 -11.40 -18.93 -8.97
CA ALA A 164 -12.55 -18.03 -8.86
C ALA A 164 -13.79 -18.55 -9.60
N LEU A 165 -13.63 -19.05 -10.82
CA LEU A 165 -14.73 -19.63 -11.59
C LEU A 165 -15.30 -20.87 -10.91
N HIS A 166 -14.45 -21.72 -10.33
CA HIS A 166 -14.90 -22.89 -9.58
C HIS A 166 -15.64 -22.49 -8.29
N LEU A 167 -15.13 -21.50 -7.56
CA LEU A 167 -15.82 -20.95 -6.38
C LEU A 167 -17.19 -20.36 -6.76
N GLU A 168 -17.28 -19.62 -7.86
CA GLU A 168 -18.54 -19.07 -8.35
C GLU A 168 -19.57 -20.17 -8.62
N GLU A 169 -19.16 -21.26 -9.27
CA GLU A 169 -20.02 -22.40 -9.56
C GLU A 169 -20.58 -23.03 -8.27
N LEU A 170 -19.72 -23.21 -7.26
CA LEU A 170 -20.12 -23.74 -5.95
C LEU A 170 -21.12 -22.82 -5.24
N LEU A 171 -20.85 -21.50 -5.23
CA LEU A 171 -21.74 -20.52 -4.59
C LEU A 171 -23.08 -20.39 -5.33
N LYS A 172 -23.08 -20.40 -6.67
CA LYS A 172 -24.30 -20.41 -7.48
C LYS A 172 -25.14 -21.66 -7.23
N LYS A 173 -24.53 -22.85 -7.14
CA LYS A 173 -25.21 -24.10 -6.75
C LYS A 173 -25.82 -24.03 -5.36
N ALA A 174 -25.18 -23.31 -4.44
CA ALA A 174 -25.70 -23.05 -3.10
C ALA A 174 -26.76 -21.94 -3.03
N GLY A 175 -27.14 -21.33 -4.16
CA GLY A 175 -28.13 -20.25 -4.21
C GLY A 175 -27.61 -18.90 -3.70
N ILE A 176 -26.29 -18.72 -3.60
CA ILE A 176 -25.66 -17.48 -3.14
C ILE A 176 -25.39 -16.57 -4.35
N PRO A 177 -26.00 -15.37 -4.41
CA PRO A 177 -25.72 -14.41 -5.48
C PRO A 177 -24.24 -14.04 -5.49
N THR A 178 -23.60 -14.20 -6.65
CA THR A 178 -22.14 -14.06 -6.78
C THR A 178 -21.80 -13.34 -8.08
N TYR A 179 -20.79 -12.46 -8.04
CA TYR A 179 -20.23 -11.81 -9.22
C TYR A 179 -18.70 -11.84 -9.18
N LEU A 180 -18.07 -11.95 -10.36
CA LEU A 180 -16.61 -11.81 -10.49
C LEU A 180 -16.25 -10.44 -11.06
N THR A 181 -15.13 -9.88 -10.59
CA THR A 181 -14.54 -8.66 -11.18
C THR A 181 -14.05 -8.90 -12.62
N ARG A 182 -13.65 -10.14 -12.96
CA ARG A 182 -13.33 -10.58 -14.33
C ARG A 182 -13.70 -12.05 -14.56
N TYR A 183 -14.14 -12.37 -15.78
CA TYR A 183 -14.49 -13.73 -16.22
C TYR A 183 -13.51 -14.33 -17.24
N LYS A 184 -12.51 -13.56 -17.65
CA LYS A 184 -11.46 -13.93 -18.61
C LYS A 184 -10.12 -13.45 -18.08
N ASN A 185 -9.05 -13.77 -18.81
CA ASN A 185 -7.70 -13.32 -18.46
C ASN A 185 -7.46 -11.87 -18.92
N ASP A 186 -8.33 -10.96 -18.50
CA ASP A 186 -8.27 -9.54 -18.81
C ASP A 186 -7.71 -8.76 -17.61
N PHE A 187 -6.97 -7.70 -17.88
CA PHE A 187 -6.50 -6.79 -16.83
C PHE A 187 -7.67 -5.94 -16.32
N ILE A 188 -7.84 -5.86 -15.00
CA ILE A 188 -8.76 -4.94 -14.32
C ILE A 188 -7.96 -4.15 -13.29
N SER A 189 -8.09 -2.82 -13.30
CA SER A 189 -7.41 -1.96 -12.34
C SER A 189 -7.87 -2.27 -10.90
N LEU A 190 -7.06 -1.94 -9.90
CA LEU A 190 -7.45 -2.16 -8.51
C LEU A 190 -8.67 -1.28 -8.12
N GLU A 191 -8.78 -0.09 -8.72
CA GLU A 191 -9.97 0.75 -8.58
C GLU A 191 -11.23 0.05 -9.10
N ASP A 192 -11.19 -0.40 -10.36
CA ASP A 192 -12.36 -0.95 -11.03
C ASP A 192 -12.90 -2.17 -10.29
N ARG A 193 -12.02 -2.95 -9.63
CA ARG A 193 -12.41 -4.08 -8.77
C ARG A 193 -13.25 -3.61 -7.58
N VAL A 194 -12.82 -2.55 -6.90
CA VAL A 194 -13.52 -1.97 -5.75
C VAL A 194 -14.82 -1.28 -6.18
N ASN A 195 -14.77 -0.48 -7.25
CA ASN A 195 -15.94 0.18 -7.82
C ASN A 195 -16.99 -0.84 -8.26
N PHE A 196 -16.58 -1.93 -8.92
CA PHE A 196 -17.46 -3.03 -9.28
C PHE A 196 -18.12 -3.67 -8.05
N ALA A 197 -17.33 -3.97 -7.01
CA ALA A 197 -17.85 -4.56 -5.77
C ALA A 197 -18.91 -3.67 -5.11
N ASN A 198 -18.64 -2.36 -5.03
CA ASN A 198 -19.57 -1.36 -4.48
C ASN A 198 -20.84 -1.25 -5.33
N GLN A 199 -20.72 -1.18 -6.65
CA GLN A 199 -21.88 -1.12 -7.57
C GLN A 199 -22.78 -2.35 -7.47
N LYS A 200 -22.23 -3.52 -7.13
CA LYS A 200 -22.98 -4.77 -6.93
C LYS A 200 -23.53 -4.94 -5.51
N ASN A 201 -23.33 -3.96 -4.62
CA ASN A 201 -23.66 -4.04 -3.20
C ASN A 201 -23.10 -5.32 -2.56
N GLY A 202 -21.81 -5.60 -2.82
CA GLY A 202 -21.11 -6.74 -2.26
C GLY A 202 -21.18 -6.75 -0.74
N PHE A 203 -21.66 -7.85 -0.16
CA PHE A 203 -21.66 -8.07 1.29
C PHE A 203 -20.27 -8.49 1.78
N ILE A 204 -19.56 -9.27 0.96
CA ILE A 204 -18.17 -9.67 1.19
C ILE A 204 -17.41 -9.62 -0.14
N PHE A 205 -16.16 -9.16 -0.07
CA PHE A 205 -15.21 -9.16 -1.17
C PHE A 205 -14.10 -10.16 -0.87
N VAL A 206 -13.90 -11.12 -1.77
CA VAL A 206 -12.90 -12.18 -1.62
C VAL A 206 -11.91 -12.06 -2.77
N SER A 207 -10.73 -11.52 -2.48
CA SER A 207 -9.63 -11.54 -3.45
C SER A 207 -8.87 -12.85 -3.38
N ILE A 208 -8.57 -13.43 -4.54
CA ILE A 208 -7.88 -14.71 -4.69
C ILE A 208 -6.54 -14.46 -5.38
N HIS A 209 -5.46 -14.83 -4.69
CA HIS A 209 -4.08 -14.73 -5.15
C HIS A 209 -3.36 -16.07 -4.99
N ALA A 210 -2.34 -16.31 -5.80
CA ALA A 210 -1.46 -17.46 -5.74
C ALA A 210 -0.02 -16.94 -5.69
N ASN A 211 0.39 -16.57 -4.48
CA ASN A 211 1.54 -15.71 -4.31
C ASN A 211 2.90 -16.42 -4.44
N SER A 212 3.99 -15.64 -4.44
CA SER A 212 5.37 -16.15 -4.45
C SER A 212 6.21 -15.60 -3.30
N THR A 213 7.25 -16.33 -2.92
CA THR A 213 8.24 -15.89 -1.93
C THR A 213 9.54 -15.47 -2.62
N LEU A 214 10.30 -14.60 -1.94
CA LEU A 214 11.64 -14.23 -2.39
C LEU A 214 12.59 -15.43 -2.28
N ASN A 215 13.65 -15.44 -3.10
CA ASN A 215 14.65 -16.53 -3.19
C ASN A 215 15.32 -16.91 -1.86
N ASN A 216 15.19 -16.09 -0.82
CA ASN A 216 15.70 -16.39 0.53
C ASN A 216 14.77 -17.31 1.37
N ARG A 217 13.58 -17.66 0.86
CA ARG A 217 12.63 -18.59 1.50
C ARG A 217 12.02 -19.58 0.48
N PRO A 218 12.83 -20.41 -0.19
CA PRO A 218 12.38 -21.28 -1.28
C PRO A 218 11.50 -22.46 -0.81
N THR A 219 11.42 -22.71 0.50
CA THR A 219 10.63 -23.82 1.08
C THR A 219 9.25 -23.39 1.60
N ALA A 220 8.87 -22.12 1.43
CA ALA A 220 7.59 -21.62 1.91
C ALA A 220 6.45 -22.16 1.02
N ILE A 221 5.55 -22.92 1.64
CA ILE A 221 4.37 -23.53 1.01
C ILE A 221 3.19 -23.47 1.98
N GLY A 222 1.96 -23.34 1.46
CA GLY A 222 0.75 -23.33 2.26
C GLY A 222 -0.30 -22.34 1.75
N THR A 223 -1.31 -22.10 2.57
CA THR A 223 -2.37 -21.11 2.35
C THR A 223 -2.32 -20.05 3.44
N GLU A 224 -2.54 -18.80 3.07
CA GLU A 224 -2.63 -17.68 3.99
C GLU A 224 -3.89 -16.86 3.67
N THR A 225 -4.49 -16.27 4.71
CA THR A 225 -5.66 -15.41 4.58
C THR A 225 -5.32 -14.08 5.21
N PHE A 226 -5.38 -13.02 4.43
CA PHE A 226 -5.26 -11.66 4.91
C PHE A 226 -6.64 -11.04 5.07
N VAL A 227 -6.80 -10.31 6.16
CA VAL A 227 -7.97 -9.47 6.41
C VAL A 227 -7.45 -8.07 6.66
N LEU A 228 -8.12 -7.07 6.10
CA LEU A 228 -7.79 -5.68 6.33
C LEU A 228 -7.82 -5.40 7.84
N SER A 229 -6.66 -5.09 8.42
CA SER A 229 -6.49 -4.81 9.84
C SER A 229 -5.59 -3.60 10.01
N SER A 230 -6.16 -2.53 10.55
CA SER A 230 -5.44 -1.28 10.84
C SER A 230 -4.41 -1.38 11.98
N LYS A 231 -4.16 -2.59 12.52
CA LYS A 231 -3.33 -2.77 13.72
C LYS A 231 -2.27 -3.87 13.66
N TYR A 232 -2.24 -4.73 12.65
CA TYR A 232 -1.28 -5.84 12.63
C TYR A 232 -0.93 -6.30 11.22
N ILE A 233 0.31 -6.02 10.78
CA ILE A 233 0.93 -6.63 9.61
C ILE A 233 2.36 -7.07 9.98
N GLY A 234 2.65 -8.37 9.86
CA GLY A 234 4.02 -8.90 9.93
C GLY A 234 4.77 -8.73 8.60
N ALA A 235 6.11 -8.75 8.60
CA ALA A 235 6.94 -8.45 7.42
C ALA A 235 6.56 -9.22 6.13
N SER A 236 6.12 -10.48 6.24
CA SER A 236 5.67 -11.28 5.09
C SER A 236 4.37 -10.76 4.47
N ALA A 237 3.43 -10.28 5.30
CA ALA A 237 2.16 -9.73 4.85
C ALA A 237 2.36 -8.39 4.12
N LYS A 238 3.34 -7.60 4.57
CA LYS A 238 3.76 -6.36 3.92
C LYS A 238 4.40 -6.58 2.54
N ASP A 239 5.30 -7.55 2.43
CA ASP A 239 5.94 -7.86 1.15
C ASP A 239 4.92 -8.35 0.09
N VAL A 240 3.95 -9.15 0.54
CA VAL A 240 2.80 -9.60 -0.25
C VAL A 240 2.01 -8.41 -0.75
N ALA A 241 1.67 -7.49 0.14
CA ALA A 241 0.95 -6.28 -0.20
C ALA A 241 1.61 -5.39 -1.23
N ASP A 242 2.87 -5.04 -0.97
CA ASP A 242 3.60 -4.12 -1.82
C ASP A 242 3.70 -4.72 -3.23
N ARG A 243 3.66 -6.05 -3.36
CA ARG A 243 3.55 -6.73 -4.65
C ARG A 243 2.16 -6.64 -5.26
N GLU A 244 1.10 -6.96 -4.53
CA GLU A 244 -0.27 -6.86 -5.08
C GLU A 244 -0.59 -5.41 -5.50
N ASN A 245 -0.07 -4.44 -4.77
CA ASN A 245 -0.30 -3.01 -5.01
C ASN A 245 0.52 -2.49 -6.20
N ARG A 246 1.59 -3.18 -6.61
CA ARG A 246 2.39 -2.82 -7.80
C ARG A 246 1.65 -3.08 -9.10
N ALA A 247 0.68 -4.00 -9.13
CA ALA A 247 -0.16 -4.28 -10.31
C ALA A 247 -0.82 -3.02 -10.90
N SER A 248 -1.26 -2.09 -10.04
CA SER A 248 -1.87 -0.82 -10.45
C SER A 248 -0.88 0.19 -11.02
N ARG A 249 0.41 0.09 -10.68
CA ARG A 249 1.45 1.07 -11.06
C ARG A 249 2.01 0.86 -12.47
N ALA A 250 1.75 -0.29 -13.09
CA ALA A 250 2.20 -0.61 -14.44
C ALA A 250 1.35 0.06 -15.55
N HIS A 251 0.26 0.76 -15.18
CA HIS A 251 -0.66 1.41 -16.12
C HIS A 251 -0.88 2.89 -15.75
N PRO A 252 0.02 3.80 -16.14
CA PRO A 252 0.07 5.18 -15.66
C PRO A 252 -0.99 6.14 -16.25
N GLU A 253 -1.88 5.69 -17.13
CA GLU A 253 -2.91 6.55 -17.74
C GLU A 253 -4.22 6.64 -16.95
N VAL A 254 -4.36 5.87 -15.87
CA VAL A 254 -5.56 5.93 -15.03
C VAL A 254 -5.12 6.28 -13.61
N ASP A 255 -5.37 7.54 -13.29
CA ASP A 255 -5.74 8.05 -11.98
C ASP A 255 -4.70 8.71 -11.05
N ALA A 256 -4.99 9.97 -10.73
CA ALA A 256 -4.28 10.81 -9.78
C ALA A 256 -4.94 10.82 -8.39
N ASP A 257 -6.13 10.21 -8.25
CA ASP A 257 -6.91 10.22 -7.00
C ASP A 257 -6.94 8.85 -6.28
N LEU A 258 -6.28 7.81 -6.82
CA LEU A 258 -6.29 6.43 -6.28
C LEU A 258 -5.12 5.97 -5.44
N ALA A 259 -4.29 6.91 -4.99
CA ALA A 259 -3.31 6.60 -3.96
C ALA A 259 -3.95 6.21 -2.61
N SER A 260 -5.28 6.29 -2.46
CA SER A 260 -6.00 6.24 -1.17
C SER A 260 -6.77 4.95 -0.84
N ILE A 261 -6.66 3.85 -1.60
CA ILE A 261 -7.33 2.58 -1.22
C ILE A 261 -6.34 1.44 -0.94
N ILE A 262 -5.04 1.63 -1.23
CA ILE A 262 -4.13 0.48 -1.35
C ILE A 262 -2.81 0.72 -0.60
N GLY A 263 -2.95 1.25 0.61
CA GLY A 263 -1.88 1.47 1.57
C GLY A 263 -2.02 0.65 2.86
N ASP A 264 -2.88 -0.37 2.91
CA ASP A 264 -3.17 -1.12 4.15
C ASP A 264 -2.72 -2.58 4.11
N LEU A 265 -1.42 -2.74 3.91
CA LEU A 265 -0.64 -3.87 4.39
C LEU A 265 0.83 -3.42 4.55
#